data_AF-A0AAU7GG94-F1
#
_entry.id   AF-A0AAU7GG94-F1
#
_cell.length_a   1.000
_cell.length_b   1.000
_cell.length_c   1.000
_cell.angle_alpha   90.00
_cell.angle_beta   90.00
_cell.angle_gamma   90.00
#
_symmetry.space_group_name_H-M   'P 1'
#
loop_
_entity.id
_entity.type
_entity.pdbx_description
1 polymer ?
#
loop_
_entity_poly.entity_id
_entity_poly.type
_entity_poly.pdbx_seq_one_letter_code
_entity_poly.pdbx_strand_id
1 'polypeptide(L)'
;MEIVVDVVLLVLAVLAIAAGWSNGAIRAAGSLVGLGLGLAIGLMLAPVVVDWMAGSGLTGVTQRSVVAAIVILVCAGIVYAIAAALASLLGKVLRHGPIRWLDSLVGAVLGLVTWAVVVWLVAGFAMATSLATVVQAANSSRVVSTLNTIAPMPSSTVLGAVDDALAGAGLPKVFEGGEPITPIEAPDRSVPSAVAKAQDSVVTVLAAKPACGVDSEGSGWVVQRGRVVTNAHVVAGASSIVVRSADGTGVDRATLVAFDPERDLAVLDVTDLSAQPLRIGEDLAAGDQAYAAGYPGDGPFTITPQRVRGELTARGTDIYQSGIVERQIYSLRGSIRPGNSGGPLLDTAGDVAGVVFARSTSDADTGYALTLDELRPVLNSVGSAPISSGACSAG
;
A
#
# COMPACT_ATOMS: atom_id res chain seq x y z
N MET A 1 17.14 17.11 11.40
CA MET A 1 16.70 16.99 9.99
C MET A 1 15.39 17.73 9.73
N GLU A 2 14.43 17.72 10.67
CA GLU A 2 13.09 18.33 10.53
C GLU A 2 13.13 19.79 10.01
N ILE A 3 13.93 20.65 10.64
CA ILE A 3 14.05 22.07 10.27
C ILE A 3 14.63 22.26 8.86
N VAL A 4 15.52 21.37 8.42
CA VAL A 4 16.20 21.52 7.12
C VAL A 4 15.21 21.27 5.98
N VAL A 5 14.38 20.23 6.10
CA VAL A 5 13.36 19.91 5.09
C VAL A 5 12.33 21.03 5.00
N ASP A 6 11.81 21.50 6.13
CA ASP A 6 10.83 22.58 6.15
C ASP A 6 11.40 23.88 5.55
N VAL A 7 12.65 24.23 5.87
CA VAL A 7 13.32 25.42 5.30
C VAL A 7 13.47 25.29 3.79
N VAL A 8 13.89 24.12 3.28
CA VAL A 8 14.01 23.89 1.83
C VAL A 8 12.64 24.02 1.15
N LEU A 9 11.59 23.41 1.71
CA LEU A 9 10.24 23.49 1.16
C LEU A 9 9.71 24.93 1.14
N LEU A 10 9.93 25.70 2.20
CA LEU A 10 9.55 27.12 2.28
C LEU A 10 10.32 27.98 1.26
N VAL A 11 11.62 27.72 1.07
CA VAL A 11 12.41 28.40 0.02
C VAL A 11 11.84 28.09 -1.36
N LEU A 12 11.49 26.84 -1.63
CA LEU A 12 10.84 26.45 -2.89
C LEU A 12 9.47 27.12 -3.06
N ALA A 13 8.70 27.31 -1.99
CA ALA A 13 7.43 28.03 -2.02
C ALA A 13 7.62 29.49 -2.45
N VAL A 14 8.61 30.18 -1.87
CA VAL A 14 8.95 31.57 -2.23
C VAL A 14 9.39 31.67 -3.68
N LEU A 15 10.22 30.73 -4.16
CA LEU A 15 10.63 30.67 -5.56
C LEU A 15 9.45 30.43 -6.50
N ALA A 16 8.50 29.56 -6.12
CA ALA A 16 7.31 29.30 -6.91
C ALA A 16 6.36 30.51 -6.97
N ILE A 17 6.19 31.24 -5.85
CA ILE A 17 5.45 32.51 -5.81
C ILE A 17 6.11 33.55 -6.73
N ALA A 18 7.44 33.71 -6.62
CA ALA A 18 8.19 34.67 -7.44
C ALA A 18 8.14 34.31 -8.94
N ALA A 19 8.24 33.03 -9.26
CA ALA A 19 8.07 32.52 -10.62
C ALA A 19 6.64 32.81 -11.12
N GLY A 20 5.62 32.51 -10.33
CA GLY A 20 4.22 32.81 -10.67
C GLY A 20 3.96 34.29 -10.90
N TRP A 21 4.49 35.15 -10.03
CA TRP A 21 4.39 36.61 -10.13
C TRP A 21 4.99 37.16 -11.43
N SER A 22 6.17 36.67 -11.82
CA SER A 22 6.86 37.09 -13.05
C SER A 22 6.23 36.54 -14.33
N ASN A 23 5.64 35.35 -14.24
CA ASN A 23 5.08 34.62 -15.38
C ASN A 23 3.63 35.00 -15.70
N GLY A 24 2.87 35.53 -14.73
CA GLY A 24 1.46 35.91 -14.89
C GLY A 24 0.51 34.71 -14.86
N ALA A 25 -0.80 35.00 -14.83
CA ALA A 25 -1.84 34.01 -14.58
C ALA A 25 -1.94 32.94 -15.68
N ILE A 26 -1.87 33.35 -16.96
CA ILE A 26 -2.05 32.45 -18.10
C ILE A 26 -0.98 31.34 -18.11
N ARG A 27 0.27 31.71 -17.85
CA ARG A 27 1.37 30.74 -17.82
C ARG A 27 1.28 29.84 -16.58
N ALA A 28 0.92 30.40 -15.44
CA ALA A 28 0.74 29.62 -14.22
C ALA A 28 -0.43 28.63 -14.36
N ALA A 29 -1.57 29.05 -14.91
CA ALA A 29 -2.73 28.19 -15.18
C ALA A 29 -2.40 27.09 -16.18
N GLY A 30 -1.75 27.44 -17.31
CA GLY A 30 -1.32 26.45 -18.29
C GLY A 30 -0.36 25.41 -17.69
N SER A 31 0.55 25.85 -16.82
CA SER A 31 1.48 24.95 -16.15
C SER A 31 0.77 24.01 -15.16
N LEU A 32 -0.26 24.47 -14.45
CA LEU A 32 -1.06 23.64 -13.56
C LEU A 32 -1.86 22.58 -14.33
N VAL A 33 -2.45 22.97 -15.47
CA VAL A 33 -3.11 22.02 -16.39
C VAL A 33 -2.11 21.01 -16.93
N GLY A 34 -0.91 21.46 -17.33
CA GLY A 34 0.16 20.58 -17.78
C GLY A 34 0.61 19.57 -16.72
N LEU A 35 0.67 19.98 -15.46
CA LEU A 35 0.97 19.08 -14.35
C LEU A 35 -0.10 17.98 -14.23
N GLY A 36 -1.38 18.36 -14.26
CA GLY A 36 -2.49 17.39 -14.20
C GLY A 36 -2.49 16.40 -15.38
N LEU A 37 -2.29 16.90 -16.61
CA LEU A 37 -2.20 16.04 -17.79
C LEU A 37 -0.97 15.13 -17.76
N GLY A 38 0.17 15.64 -17.32
CA GLY A 38 1.39 14.84 -17.19
C GLY A 38 1.29 13.75 -16.14
N LEU A 39 0.56 13.99 -15.04
CA LEU A 39 0.23 12.95 -14.06
C LEU A 39 -0.67 11.87 -14.66
N ALA A 40 -1.72 12.26 -15.39
CA ALA A 40 -2.62 11.30 -16.04
C ALA A 40 -1.88 10.43 -17.08
N ILE A 41 -1.03 11.04 -17.92
CA ILE A 41 -0.18 10.32 -18.87
C ILE A 41 0.83 9.42 -18.15
N GLY A 42 1.45 9.94 -17.09
CA GLY A 42 2.39 9.19 -16.26
C GLY A 42 1.74 7.95 -15.66
N LEU A 43 0.50 8.06 -15.18
CA LEU A 43 -0.28 6.93 -14.65
C LEU A 43 -0.59 5.87 -15.70
N MET A 44 -0.84 6.27 -16.94
CA MET A 44 -1.05 5.34 -18.05
C MET A 44 0.25 4.67 -18.52
N LEU A 45 1.37 5.38 -18.48
CA LEU A 45 2.67 4.88 -18.96
C LEU A 45 3.44 4.08 -17.91
N ALA A 46 3.26 4.38 -16.62
CA ALA A 46 3.95 3.72 -15.53
C ALA A 46 3.87 2.18 -15.58
N PRO A 47 2.69 1.54 -15.71
CA PRO A 47 2.62 0.07 -15.78
C PRO A 47 3.38 -0.48 -16.98
N VAL A 48 3.24 0.13 -18.16
CA VAL A 48 3.92 -0.30 -19.40
C VAL A 48 5.45 -0.29 -19.24
N VAL A 49 5.99 0.76 -18.61
CA VAL A 49 7.43 0.90 -18.38
C VAL A 49 7.92 -0.06 -17.30
N VAL A 50 7.14 -0.26 -16.23
CA VAL A 50 7.44 -1.22 -15.17
C VAL A 50 7.49 -2.64 -15.73
N ASP A 51 6.53 -3.05 -16.56
CA ASP A 51 6.48 -4.39 -17.16
C ASP A 51 7.66 -4.63 -18.11
N TRP A 52 7.99 -3.64 -18.93
CA TRP A 52 9.15 -3.70 -19.82
C TRP A 52 10.46 -3.89 -19.03
N MET A 53 10.58 -3.22 -17.88
CA MET A 53 11.74 -3.34 -17.00
C MET A 53 11.72 -4.60 -16.13
N ALA A 54 10.55 -5.15 -15.80
CA ALA A 54 10.44 -6.45 -15.17
C ALA A 54 11.05 -7.54 -16.07
N GLY A 55 10.84 -7.46 -17.38
CA GLY A 55 11.44 -8.35 -18.38
C GLY A 55 12.97 -8.30 -18.45
N SER A 56 13.62 -7.26 -17.90
CA SER A 56 15.09 -7.12 -17.84
C SER A 56 15.69 -7.46 -16.47
N GLY A 57 14.89 -7.98 -15.52
CA GLY A 57 15.36 -8.51 -14.24
C GLY A 57 14.95 -7.71 -13.00
N LEU A 58 14.08 -6.70 -13.12
CA LEU A 58 13.52 -5.97 -11.98
C LEU A 58 12.32 -6.72 -11.39
N THR A 59 12.58 -7.59 -10.41
CA THR A 59 11.56 -8.45 -9.78
C THR A 59 11.02 -7.91 -8.46
N GLY A 60 11.74 -7.02 -7.77
CA GLY A 60 11.33 -6.53 -6.46
C GLY A 60 10.15 -5.56 -6.50
N VAL A 61 9.14 -5.77 -5.65
CA VAL A 61 7.95 -4.90 -5.52
C VAL A 61 8.35 -3.45 -5.26
N THR A 62 9.31 -3.22 -4.35
CA THR A 62 9.83 -1.89 -4.02
C THR A 62 10.49 -1.20 -5.20
N GLN A 63 11.22 -1.94 -6.05
CA GLN A 63 11.86 -1.39 -7.24
C GLN A 63 10.83 -0.95 -8.28
N ARG A 64 9.75 -1.73 -8.46
CA ARG A 64 8.66 -1.42 -9.39
C ARG A 64 7.88 -0.17 -8.97
N SER A 65 7.55 -0.02 -7.69
CA SER A 65 6.88 1.18 -7.17
C SER A 65 7.75 2.44 -7.33
N VAL A 66 9.07 2.32 -7.10
CA VAL A 66 10.01 3.44 -7.30
C VAL A 66 10.10 3.82 -8.77
N VAL A 67 10.20 2.84 -9.67
CA VAL A 67 10.19 3.09 -11.12
C VAL A 67 8.91 3.82 -11.54
N ALA A 68 7.76 3.33 -11.11
CA ALA A 68 6.48 3.93 -11.47
C ALA A 68 6.38 5.38 -11.00
N ALA A 69 6.79 5.65 -9.76
CA ALA A 69 6.88 7.01 -9.21
C ALA A 69 7.78 7.91 -10.07
N ILE A 70 8.94 7.41 -10.50
CA ILE A 70 9.86 8.16 -11.37
C ILE A 70 9.21 8.47 -12.71
N VAL A 71 8.58 7.48 -13.36
CA VAL A 71 7.89 7.68 -14.65
C VAL A 71 6.81 8.75 -14.53
N ILE A 72 5.98 8.68 -13.48
CA ILE A 72 4.92 9.64 -13.23
C ILE A 72 5.48 11.05 -13.04
N LEU A 73 6.51 11.21 -12.20
CA LEU A 73 7.13 12.51 -11.94
C LEU A 73 7.81 13.10 -13.18
N VAL A 74 8.45 12.26 -13.99
CA VAL A 74 9.10 12.68 -15.25
C VAL A 74 8.05 13.12 -16.26
N CYS A 75 6.97 12.35 -16.46
CA CYS A 75 5.87 12.74 -17.33
C CYS A 75 5.20 14.05 -16.87
N ALA A 76 4.92 14.16 -15.58
CA ALA A 76 4.39 15.38 -14.95
C ALA A 76 5.30 16.59 -15.24
N GLY A 77 6.61 16.46 -15.04
CA GLY A 77 7.58 17.52 -15.29
C GLY A 77 7.71 17.93 -16.76
N ILE A 78 7.73 16.96 -17.68
CA ILE A 78 7.82 17.22 -19.12
C ILE A 78 6.58 17.94 -19.62
N VAL A 79 5.38 17.45 -19.30
CA VAL A 79 4.12 18.06 -19.76
C VAL A 79 3.92 19.43 -19.10
N TYR A 80 4.29 19.60 -17.84
CA TYR A 80 4.37 20.90 -17.17
C TYR A 80 5.23 21.89 -17.94
N ALA A 81 6.45 21.49 -18.34
CA ALA A 81 7.38 22.37 -19.06
C ALA A 81 6.84 22.75 -20.46
N ILE A 82 6.27 21.79 -21.19
CA ILE A 82 5.67 22.02 -22.51
C ILE A 82 4.47 22.97 -22.39
N ALA A 83 3.57 22.73 -21.44
CA ALA A 83 2.39 23.57 -21.24
C ALA A 83 2.80 24.99 -20.81
N ALA A 84 3.81 25.12 -19.93
CA ALA A 84 4.35 26.41 -19.53
C ALA A 84 5.02 27.16 -20.70
N ALA A 85 5.66 26.44 -21.65
CA ALA A 85 6.23 27.04 -22.85
C ALA A 85 5.15 27.51 -23.82
N LEU A 86 4.14 26.68 -24.11
CA LEU A 86 3.00 27.02 -24.95
C LEU A 86 2.21 28.21 -24.39
N ALA A 87 1.92 28.21 -23.08
CA ALA A 87 1.24 29.30 -22.42
C ALA A 87 2.06 30.59 -22.42
N SER A 88 3.40 30.51 -22.42
CA SER A 88 4.26 31.69 -22.57
C SER A 88 4.20 32.31 -23.97
N LEU A 89 3.98 31.51 -25.01
CA LEU A 89 3.79 31.99 -26.38
C LEU A 89 2.44 32.70 -26.51
N LEU A 90 1.38 32.11 -25.94
CA LEU A 90 0.03 32.69 -25.93
C LEU A 90 -0.03 33.98 -25.10
N GLY A 91 0.67 34.01 -23.96
CA GLY A 91 0.73 35.15 -23.06
C GLY A 91 1.42 36.38 -23.65
N LYS A 92 2.31 36.23 -24.65
CA LYS A 92 2.91 37.37 -25.36
C LYS A 92 1.89 38.18 -26.17
N VAL A 93 0.80 37.55 -26.61
CA VAL A 93 -0.22 38.18 -27.46
C VAL A 93 -1.25 38.96 -26.62
N LEU A 94 -1.52 38.52 -25.39
CA LEU A 94 -2.59 39.05 -24.53
C LEU A 94 -2.14 40.10 -23.49
N ARG A 95 -0.84 40.42 -23.41
CA ARG A 95 -0.23 41.28 -22.37
C ARG A 95 -0.35 42.80 -22.62
N HIS A 96 -1.48 43.29 -23.11
CA HIS A 96 -1.72 44.73 -23.29
C HIS A 96 -2.88 45.20 -22.41
N GLY A 97 -2.57 45.90 -21.31
CA GLY A 97 -3.58 46.56 -20.47
C GLY A 97 -3.12 47.00 -19.08
N PRO A 98 -3.89 47.87 -18.39
CA PRO A 98 -3.55 48.45 -17.09
C PRO A 98 -3.71 47.50 -15.88
N ILE A 99 -4.10 46.24 -16.09
CA ILE A 99 -4.43 45.26 -15.03
C ILE A 99 -3.28 44.25 -14.78
N ARG A 100 -2.03 44.64 -15.07
CA ARG A 100 -0.84 43.76 -14.92
C ARG A 100 -0.59 43.26 -13.50
N TRP A 101 -0.90 44.08 -12.49
CA TRP A 101 -0.67 43.72 -11.10
C TRP A 101 -1.61 42.59 -10.63
N LEU A 102 -2.85 42.55 -11.14
CA LEU A 102 -3.80 41.48 -10.85
C LEU A 102 -3.37 40.17 -11.54
N ASP A 103 -2.87 40.23 -12.77
CA ASP A 103 -2.32 39.07 -13.49
C ASP A 103 -1.11 38.46 -12.75
N SER A 104 -0.21 39.30 -12.24
CA SER A 104 0.92 38.85 -11.42
C SER A 104 0.48 38.29 -10.08
N LEU A 105 -0.54 38.87 -9.43
CA LEU A 105 -1.07 38.36 -8.17
C LEU A 105 -1.73 37.00 -8.36
N VAL A 106 -2.58 36.84 -9.38
CA VAL A 106 -3.19 35.56 -9.73
C VAL A 106 -2.11 34.54 -10.12
N GLY A 107 -1.09 34.95 -10.88
CA GLY A 107 0.06 34.11 -11.21
C GLY A 107 0.83 33.63 -9.97
N ALA A 108 1.04 34.49 -8.97
CA ALA A 108 1.70 34.13 -7.72
C ALA A 108 0.89 33.13 -6.90
N VAL A 109 -0.44 33.32 -6.80
CA VAL A 109 -1.35 32.39 -6.13
C VAL A 109 -1.31 31.02 -6.83
N LEU A 110 -1.43 31.00 -8.16
CA LEU A 110 -1.34 29.76 -8.93
C LEU A 110 0.04 29.08 -8.80
N GLY A 111 1.13 29.86 -8.73
CA GLY A 111 2.47 29.34 -8.46
C GLY A 111 2.58 28.66 -7.10
N LEU A 112 1.98 29.25 -6.06
CA LEU A 112 1.92 28.65 -4.73
C LEU A 112 1.08 27.36 -4.74
N VAL A 113 -0.06 27.35 -5.42
CA VAL A 113 -0.91 26.15 -5.57
C VAL A 113 -0.15 25.04 -6.28
N THR A 114 0.52 25.34 -7.39
CA THR A 114 1.35 24.36 -8.11
C THR A 114 2.44 23.78 -7.22
N TRP A 115 3.17 24.62 -6.46
CA TRP A 115 4.16 24.15 -5.50
C TRP A 115 3.54 23.22 -4.44
N ALA A 116 2.39 23.60 -3.87
CA ALA A 116 1.70 22.81 -2.87
C ALA A 116 1.33 21.41 -3.41
N VAL A 117 0.79 21.34 -4.63
CA VAL A 117 0.45 20.07 -5.30
C VAL A 117 1.70 19.22 -5.55
N VAL A 118 2.79 19.81 -6.03
CA VAL A 118 4.04 19.07 -6.28
C VAL A 118 4.64 18.53 -4.99
N VAL A 119 4.72 19.34 -3.93
CA VAL A 119 5.23 18.90 -2.62
C VAL A 119 4.35 17.82 -2.03
N TRP A 120 3.02 17.98 -2.12
CA TRP A 120 2.05 16.98 -1.66
C TRP A 120 2.21 15.64 -2.37
N LEU A 121 2.40 15.63 -3.70
CA LEU A 121 2.64 14.41 -4.47
C LEU A 121 3.98 13.76 -4.12
N VAL A 122 5.07 14.54 -4.09
CA VAL A 122 6.42 14.03 -3.78
C VAL A 122 6.49 13.48 -2.37
N ALA A 123 5.88 14.15 -1.39
CA ALA A 123 5.78 13.66 -0.02
C ALA A 123 4.98 12.36 0.06
N GLY A 124 3.90 12.27 -0.72
CA GLY A 124 3.17 11.03 -0.92
C GLY A 124 4.08 9.87 -1.35
N PHE A 125 4.77 10.03 -2.48
CA PHE A 125 5.70 9.01 -2.97
C PHE A 125 6.83 8.70 -1.99
N ALA A 126 7.36 9.71 -1.28
CA ALA A 126 8.39 9.53 -0.26
C ALA A 126 7.93 8.59 0.87
N MET A 127 6.66 8.70 1.29
CA MET A 127 6.07 7.82 2.32
C MET A 127 5.85 6.38 1.83
N ALA A 128 5.73 6.16 0.52
CA ALA A 128 5.60 4.83 -0.07
C ALA A 128 6.95 4.10 -0.23
N THR A 129 8.08 4.77 -0.01
CA THR A 129 9.40 4.14 -0.13
C THR A 129 9.77 3.30 1.10
N SER A 130 10.64 2.29 0.93
CA SER A 130 11.20 1.51 2.03
C SER A 130 12.39 2.20 2.72
N LEU A 131 12.83 3.36 2.23
CA LEU A 131 13.95 4.11 2.78
C LEU A 131 13.51 4.85 4.05
N ALA A 132 13.86 4.28 5.21
CA ALA A 132 13.49 4.83 6.52
C ALA A 132 13.86 6.32 6.68
N THR A 133 14.99 6.76 6.12
CA THR A 133 15.44 8.15 6.15
C THR A 133 14.53 9.09 5.35
N VAL A 134 13.99 8.62 4.22
CA VAL A 134 13.09 9.39 3.34
C VAL A 134 11.70 9.47 3.96
N VAL A 135 11.19 8.36 4.47
CA VAL A 135 9.91 8.30 5.19
C VAL A 135 9.95 9.17 6.45
N GLN A 136 11.03 9.10 7.23
CA GLN A 136 11.21 9.91 8.43
C GLN A 136 11.30 11.41 8.09
N ALA A 137 11.99 11.78 7.00
CA ALA A 137 12.06 13.17 6.55
C ALA A 137 10.69 13.72 6.13
N ALA A 138 9.87 12.91 5.45
CA ALA A 138 8.51 13.29 5.06
C ALA A 138 7.56 13.43 6.27
N ASN A 139 7.58 12.44 7.18
CA ASN A 139 6.72 12.42 8.37
C ASN A 139 7.05 13.49 9.41
N SER A 140 8.31 13.95 9.45
CA SER A 140 8.75 14.99 10.40
C SER A 140 8.57 16.42 9.88
N SER A 141 8.12 16.61 8.63
CA SER A 141 7.92 17.93 8.05
C SER A 141 6.56 18.53 8.45
N ARG A 142 6.59 19.72 9.05
CA ARG A 142 5.36 20.47 9.38
C ARG A 142 4.66 20.99 8.13
N VAL A 143 5.43 21.32 7.10
CA VAL A 143 4.91 21.78 5.81
C VAL A 143 4.08 20.67 5.15
N VAL A 144 4.64 19.46 5.08
CA VAL A 144 3.92 18.29 4.53
C VAL A 144 2.66 17.98 5.32
N SER A 145 2.76 17.94 6.66
CA SER A 145 1.59 17.73 7.52
C SER A 145 0.49 18.77 7.28
N THR A 146 0.84 20.05 7.17
CA THR A 146 -0.11 21.13 6.92
C THR A 146 -0.76 20.99 5.53
N LEU A 147 0.03 20.69 4.50
CA LEU A 147 -0.50 20.48 3.15
C LEU A 147 -1.49 19.30 3.10
N ASN A 148 -1.20 18.21 3.81
CA ASN A 148 -2.11 17.07 3.92
C ASN A 148 -3.44 17.41 4.59
N THR A 149 -3.46 18.33 5.56
CA THR A 149 -4.72 18.76 6.20
C THR A 149 -5.59 19.68 5.34
N ILE A 150 -4.97 20.41 4.40
CA ILE A 150 -5.68 21.38 3.53
C ILE A 150 -6.11 20.72 2.21
N ALA A 151 -5.41 19.66 1.78
CA ALA A 151 -5.72 18.95 0.55
C ALA A 151 -7.15 18.38 0.57
N PRO A 152 -7.90 18.46 -0.55
CA PRO A 152 -9.27 17.95 -0.62
C PRO A 152 -9.35 16.42 -0.50
N MET A 153 -8.23 15.73 -0.72
CA MET A 153 -8.07 14.29 -0.53
C MET A 153 -6.70 14.00 0.10
N PRO A 154 -6.55 12.94 0.89
CA PRO A 154 -5.24 12.47 1.36
C PRO A 154 -4.30 12.11 0.20
N SER A 155 -3.00 12.39 0.32
CA SER A 155 -1.99 12.00 -0.69
C SER A 155 -1.96 10.48 -0.92
N SER A 156 -2.28 9.72 0.13
CA SER A 156 -2.41 8.26 0.10
C SER A 156 -3.57 7.77 -0.77
N THR A 157 -4.59 8.58 -1.06
CA THR A 157 -5.70 8.19 -1.95
C THR A 157 -5.28 8.27 -3.42
N VAL A 158 -4.49 9.28 -3.80
CA VAL A 158 -3.93 9.37 -5.16
C VAL A 158 -2.85 8.33 -5.36
N LEU A 159 -1.97 8.13 -4.39
CA LEU A 159 -1.04 6.99 -4.39
C LEU A 159 -1.76 5.66 -4.32
N GLY A 160 -2.90 5.57 -3.64
CA GLY A 160 -3.75 4.40 -3.61
C GLY A 160 -4.31 4.10 -4.99
N ALA A 161 -4.75 5.11 -5.74
CA ALA A 161 -5.14 4.95 -7.14
C ALA A 161 -3.97 4.61 -8.07
N VAL A 162 -2.76 5.10 -7.77
CA VAL A 162 -1.51 4.73 -8.47
C VAL A 162 -1.12 3.29 -8.12
N ASP A 163 -1.15 2.93 -6.84
CA ASP A 163 -0.91 1.60 -6.31
C ASP A 163 -1.95 0.66 -6.86
N ASP A 164 -3.24 1.00 -6.93
CA ASP A 164 -4.31 0.16 -7.48
C ASP A 164 -4.19 0.04 -9.02
N ALA A 165 -3.67 1.08 -9.70
CA ALA A 165 -3.36 1.04 -11.13
C ALA A 165 -2.07 0.24 -11.43
N LEU A 166 -1.11 0.21 -10.50
CA LEU A 166 0.10 -0.62 -10.54
C LEU A 166 -0.12 -2.02 -9.94
N ALA A 167 -1.13 -2.15 -9.07
CA ALA A 167 -1.58 -3.32 -8.34
C ALA A 167 -2.90 -3.83 -8.90
N GLY A 168 -3.04 -3.77 -10.24
CA GLY A 168 -3.43 -4.99 -10.96
C GLY A 168 -2.39 -6.13 -10.77
N ALA A 169 -1.86 -6.27 -9.55
CA ALA A 169 -0.82 -7.19 -9.08
C ALA A 169 -1.04 -7.71 -7.63
N GLY A 170 -2.20 -7.59 -6.97
CA GLY A 170 -2.46 -8.53 -5.86
C GLY A 170 -3.54 -8.33 -4.81
N LEU A 171 -4.16 -7.16 -4.62
CA LEU A 171 -5.02 -6.94 -3.42
C LEU A 171 -6.52 -7.09 -3.72
N PRO A 172 -7.25 -7.98 -3.03
CA PRO A 172 -8.68 -8.15 -3.25
C PRO A 172 -9.48 -6.93 -2.76
N LYS A 173 -10.45 -6.49 -3.57
CA LYS A 173 -11.42 -5.46 -3.17
C LYS A 173 -12.37 -6.02 -2.11
N VAL A 174 -12.30 -5.47 -0.90
CA VAL A 174 -13.09 -5.93 0.26
C VAL A 174 -14.57 -5.56 0.14
N PHE A 175 -14.89 -4.42 -0.46
CA PHE A 175 -16.25 -3.90 -0.60
C PHE A 175 -16.52 -3.46 -2.05
N GLU A 176 -17.73 -3.72 -2.56
CA GLU A 176 -18.19 -3.17 -3.85
C GLU A 176 -18.65 -1.69 -3.77
N GLY A 177 -18.63 -1.09 -2.57
CA GLY A 177 -19.10 0.27 -2.30
C GLY A 177 -18.27 0.99 -1.24
N GLY A 178 -18.88 1.97 -0.57
CA GLY A 178 -18.22 2.74 0.48
C GLY A 178 -17.83 1.87 1.67
N GLU A 179 -16.62 2.09 2.20
CA GLU A 179 -16.09 1.35 3.35
C GLU A 179 -16.70 1.89 4.66
N PRO A 180 -17.36 1.04 5.48
CA PRO A 180 -17.89 1.47 6.77
C PRO A 180 -16.76 1.58 7.80
N ILE A 181 -16.25 2.81 7.99
CA ILE A 181 -15.13 3.08 8.91
C ILE A 181 -15.64 3.83 10.14
N THR A 182 -15.80 3.11 11.24
CA THR A 182 -16.20 3.70 12.54
C THR A 182 -15.00 4.38 13.21
N PRO A 183 -15.06 5.68 13.55
CA PRO A 183 -13.98 6.35 14.28
C PRO A 183 -13.73 5.69 15.64
N ILE A 184 -12.46 5.42 15.96
CA ILE A 184 -12.02 4.89 17.25
C ILE A 184 -10.65 5.48 17.62
N GLU A 185 -10.22 5.44 18.87
CA GLU A 185 -8.89 5.89 19.30
C GLU A 185 -7.75 5.10 18.61
N ALA A 186 -6.58 5.71 18.47
CA ALA A 186 -5.40 5.03 17.96
C ALA A 186 -4.95 3.89 18.92
N PRO A 187 -4.32 2.82 18.40
CA PRO A 187 -3.77 1.77 19.24
C PRO A 187 -2.64 2.27 20.16
N ASP A 188 -2.47 1.61 21.30
CA ASP A 188 -1.25 1.79 22.10
C ASP A 188 -0.06 1.26 21.29
N ARG A 189 1.06 2.00 21.32
CA ARG A 189 2.29 1.65 20.61
C ARG A 189 3.10 0.58 21.33
N SER A 190 2.78 0.27 22.60
CA SER A 190 3.48 -0.75 23.37
C SER A 190 3.22 -2.16 22.80
N VAL A 191 4.29 -2.95 22.68
CA VAL A 191 4.22 -4.34 22.22
C VAL A 191 4.58 -5.26 23.38
N PRO A 192 3.63 -6.09 23.87
CA PRO A 192 3.89 -7.04 24.94
C PRO A 192 4.97 -8.05 24.57
N SER A 193 5.76 -8.50 25.56
CA SER A 193 6.78 -9.52 25.34
C SER A 193 6.21 -10.85 24.83
N ALA A 194 4.95 -11.14 25.12
CA ALA A 194 4.26 -12.33 24.62
C ALA A 194 4.05 -12.24 23.10
N VAL A 195 3.58 -11.09 22.60
CA VAL A 195 3.42 -10.80 21.17
C VAL A 195 4.77 -10.78 20.45
N ALA A 196 5.81 -10.23 21.07
CA ALA A 196 7.16 -10.19 20.49
C ALA A 196 7.74 -11.58 20.17
N LYS A 197 7.37 -12.61 20.95
CA LYS A 197 7.80 -14.01 20.70
C LYS A 197 7.20 -14.62 19.45
N ALA A 198 6.12 -14.06 18.91
CA ALA A 198 5.49 -14.58 17.71
C ALA A 198 6.40 -14.50 16.48
N GLN A 199 7.46 -13.66 16.51
CA GLN A 199 8.45 -13.56 15.44
C GLN A 199 8.96 -14.92 14.97
N ASP A 200 9.25 -15.83 15.90
CA ASP A 200 9.83 -17.15 15.58
C ASP A 200 8.86 -18.08 14.83
N SER A 201 7.57 -17.71 14.78
CA SER A 201 6.48 -18.48 14.19
C SER A 201 5.87 -17.82 12.95
N VAL A 202 6.29 -16.60 12.60
CA VAL A 202 5.80 -15.84 11.44
C VAL A 202 6.86 -15.88 10.35
N VAL A 203 6.43 -16.20 9.13
CA VAL A 203 7.31 -16.51 8.00
C VAL A 203 6.97 -15.65 6.79
N THR A 204 7.93 -15.47 5.87
CA THR A 204 7.64 -14.91 4.54
C THR A 204 7.17 -16.03 3.63
N VAL A 205 6.12 -15.79 2.85
CA VAL A 205 5.63 -16.69 1.80
C VAL A 205 5.97 -16.08 0.45
N LEU A 206 6.76 -16.79 -0.35
CA LEU A 206 7.20 -16.36 -1.68
C LEU A 206 6.63 -17.33 -2.71
N ALA A 207 5.89 -16.80 -3.67
CA ALA A 207 5.20 -17.56 -4.70
C ALA A 207 5.67 -17.12 -6.08
N ALA A 208 6.31 -18.03 -6.83
CA ALA A 208 6.71 -17.76 -8.20
C ALA A 208 5.52 -17.98 -9.14
N LYS A 209 5.15 -16.98 -9.93
CA LYS A 209 3.96 -17.00 -10.81
C LYS A 209 4.32 -16.56 -12.23
N PRO A 210 5.16 -17.32 -12.96
CA PRO A 210 5.63 -16.94 -14.29
C PRO A 210 4.47 -16.77 -15.30
N ALA A 211 3.40 -17.55 -15.16
CA ALA A 211 2.21 -17.43 -16.00
C ALA A 211 1.41 -16.13 -15.76
N CYS A 212 1.57 -15.53 -14.58
CA CYS A 212 0.92 -14.28 -14.20
C CYS A 212 1.81 -13.06 -14.48
N GLY A 213 3.07 -13.25 -14.89
CA GLY A 213 4.03 -12.18 -15.15
C GLY A 213 4.56 -11.47 -13.90
N VAL A 214 4.06 -11.81 -12.70
CA VAL A 214 4.43 -11.19 -11.44
C VAL A 214 4.49 -12.23 -10.33
N ASP A 215 5.65 -12.35 -9.68
CA ASP A 215 5.79 -13.13 -8.45
C ASP A 215 5.06 -12.43 -7.30
N SER A 216 4.63 -13.21 -6.31
CA SER A 216 3.90 -12.69 -5.16
C SER A 216 4.64 -12.98 -3.88
N GLU A 217 4.44 -12.08 -2.93
CA GLU A 217 5.00 -12.15 -1.60
C GLU A 217 3.93 -11.79 -0.58
N GLY A 218 3.94 -12.52 0.53
CA GLY A 218 3.13 -12.22 1.69
C GLY A 218 3.75 -12.75 2.97
N SER A 219 2.97 -12.69 4.02
CA SER A 219 3.28 -13.29 5.31
C SER A 219 2.51 -14.59 5.48
N GLY A 220 3.00 -15.42 6.38
CA GLY A 220 2.29 -16.57 6.89
C GLY A 220 2.69 -16.85 8.32
N TRP A 221 2.02 -17.79 8.96
CA TRP A 221 2.36 -18.20 10.32
C TRP A 221 2.11 -19.68 10.53
N VAL A 222 2.90 -20.27 11.42
CA VAL A 222 2.82 -21.70 11.74
C VAL A 222 1.60 -21.95 12.61
N VAL A 223 0.58 -22.62 12.05
CA VAL A 223 -0.65 -23.00 12.78
C VAL A 223 -0.52 -24.35 13.47
N GLN A 224 0.30 -25.22 12.89
CA GLN A 224 0.68 -26.52 13.41
C GLN A 224 2.07 -26.84 12.86
N ARG A 225 2.81 -27.74 13.51
CA ARG A 225 4.13 -28.14 13.04
C ARG A 225 4.07 -28.56 11.57
N GLY A 226 4.88 -27.92 10.72
CA GLY A 226 4.90 -28.15 9.27
C GLY A 226 3.64 -27.66 8.53
N ARG A 227 2.82 -26.81 9.13
CA ARG A 227 1.63 -26.21 8.50
C ARG A 227 1.65 -24.70 8.68
N VAL A 228 1.56 -23.98 7.56
CA VAL A 228 1.58 -22.52 7.52
C VAL A 228 0.26 -22.01 6.94
N VAL A 229 -0.39 -21.07 7.62
CA VAL A 229 -1.55 -20.34 7.10
C VAL A 229 -1.05 -19.09 6.37
N THR A 230 -1.69 -18.76 5.25
CA THR A 230 -1.51 -17.50 4.52
C THR A 230 -2.81 -17.16 3.76
N ASN A 231 -2.83 -16.08 2.98
CA ASN A 231 -3.97 -15.78 2.11
C ASN A 231 -3.91 -16.56 0.78
N ALA A 232 -5.08 -16.80 0.20
CA ALA A 232 -5.17 -17.48 -1.09
C ALA A 232 -4.57 -16.63 -2.22
N HIS A 233 -4.82 -15.32 -2.25
CA HIS A 233 -4.28 -14.42 -3.28
C HIS A 233 -2.75 -14.42 -3.33
N VAL A 234 -2.08 -14.60 -2.18
CA VAL A 234 -0.61 -14.69 -2.09
C VAL A 234 -0.09 -15.85 -2.94
N VAL A 235 -0.79 -16.99 -2.95
CA VAL A 235 -0.34 -18.20 -3.63
C VAL A 235 -1.08 -18.53 -4.92
N ALA A 236 -2.16 -17.82 -5.24
CA ALA A 236 -2.97 -18.04 -6.45
C ALA A 236 -2.13 -17.96 -7.73
N GLY A 237 -2.21 -18.97 -8.59
CA GLY A 237 -1.46 -19.06 -9.84
C GLY A 237 0.03 -19.40 -9.68
N ALA A 238 0.49 -19.74 -8.47
CA ALA A 238 1.88 -20.10 -8.22
C ALA A 238 2.27 -21.44 -8.84
N SER A 239 3.40 -21.46 -9.54
CA SER A 239 4.06 -22.69 -9.99
C SER A 239 4.98 -23.30 -8.94
N SER A 240 5.49 -22.47 -8.02
CA SER A 240 6.25 -22.92 -6.86
C SER A 240 6.05 -21.95 -5.70
N ILE A 241 6.07 -22.50 -4.49
CA ILE A 241 5.92 -21.74 -3.24
C ILE A 241 7.09 -22.12 -2.34
N VAL A 242 7.73 -21.13 -1.74
CA VAL A 242 8.73 -21.31 -0.70
C VAL A 242 8.38 -20.46 0.52
N VAL A 243 8.73 -20.98 1.70
CA VAL A 243 8.57 -20.29 2.97
C VAL A 243 9.96 -19.96 3.51
N ARG A 244 10.15 -18.71 3.95
CA ARG A 244 11.39 -18.24 4.56
C ARG A 244 11.16 -17.96 6.04
N SER A 245 11.98 -18.56 6.90
CA SER A 245 11.94 -18.37 8.35
C SER A 245 12.37 -16.95 8.76
N ALA A 246 11.95 -16.54 9.96
CA ALA A 246 12.21 -15.20 10.49
C ALA A 246 13.69 -14.85 10.69
N ASP A 247 14.54 -15.85 10.90
CA ASP A 247 15.98 -15.72 11.03
C ASP A 247 16.70 -15.70 9.66
N GLY A 248 15.96 -15.87 8.56
CA GLY A 248 16.48 -15.91 7.19
C GLY A 248 17.38 -17.11 6.89
N THR A 249 17.50 -18.07 7.81
CA THR A 249 18.43 -19.19 7.68
C THR A 249 17.83 -20.37 6.89
N GLY A 250 16.51 -20.49 6.85
CA GLY A 250 15.78 -21.53 6.13
C GLY A 250 14.93 -20.97 5.00
N VAL A 251 15.05 -21.59 3.81
CA VAL A 251 14.09 -21.44 2.71
C VAL A 251 13.59 -22.83 2.37
N ASP A 252 12.36 -23.11 2.77
CA ASP A 252 11.76 -24.43 2.66
C ASP A 252 10.73 -24.45 1.54
N ARG A 253 10.72 -25.54 0.76
CA ARG A 253 9.68 -25.74 -0.26
C ARG A 253 8.35 -25.98 0.44
N ALA A 254 7.32 -25.29 -0.03
CA ALA A 254 5.97 -25.43 0.48
C ALA A 254 5.07 -26.11 -0.55
N THR A 255 4.14 -26.92 -0.06
CA THR A 255 3.10 -27.56 -0.86
C THR A 255 1.73 -27.05 -0.44
N LEU A 256 0.92 -26.59 -1.38
CA LEU A 256 -0.43 -26.15 -1.07
C LEU A 256 -1.31 -27.36 -0.73
N VAL A 257 -1.98 -27.35 0.44
CA VAL A 257 -2.79 -28.46 0.96
C VAL A 257 -4.21 -28.07 1.38
N ALA A 258 -4.51 -26.77 1.47
CA ALA A 258 -5.86 -26.22 1.47
C ALA A 258 -5.85 -24.87 0.76
N PHE A 259 -6.93 -24.56 0.03
CA PHE A 259 -7.05 -23.34 -0.76
C PHE A 259 -8.53 -23.00 -0.90
N ASP A 260 -8.91 -21.84 -0.37
CA ASP A 260 -10.26 -21.30 -0.41
C ASP A 260 -10.22 -19.88 -0.99
N PRO A 261 -10.52 -19.72 -2.29
CA PRO A 261 -10.50 -18.41 -2.96
C PRO A 261 -11.67 -17.50 -2.54
N GLU A 262 -12.76 -18.07 -2.02
CA GLU A 262 -13.89 -17.30 -1.52
C GLU A 262 -13.54 -16.66 -0.19
N ARG A 263 -12.90 -17.40 0.73
CA ARG A 263 -12.44 -16.89 2.04
C ARG A 263 -11.09 -16.18 1.99
N ASP A 264 -10.40 -16.27 0.86
CA ASP A 264 -9.03 -15.77 0.67
C ASP A 264 -8.03 -16.38 1.67
N LEU A 265 -8.10 -17.70 1.86
CA LEU A 265 -7.22 -18.43 2.78
C LEU A 265 -6.57 -19.64 2.11
N ALA A 266 -5.33 -19.91 2.51
CA ALA A 266 -4.57 -21.06 2.06
C ALA A 266 -3.78 -21.67 3.22
N VAL A 267 -3.59 -22.98 3.16
CA VAL A 267 -2.72 -23.72 4.08
C VAL A 267 -1.65 -24.43 3.29
N LEU A 268 -0.41 -24.22 3.72
CA LEU A 268 0.79 -24.79 3.13
C LEU A 268 1.34 -25.89 4.05
N ASP A 269 1.77 -26.98 3.45
CA ASP A 269 2.61 -28.00 4.06
C ASP A 269 4.08 -27.65 3.84
N VAL A 270 4.82 -27.54 4.94
CA VAL A 270 6.24 -27.19 4.98
C VAL A 270 6.94 -28.17 5.91
N THR A 271 7.09 -29.42 5.47
CA THR A 271 7.53 -30.57 6.29
C THR A 271 8.76 -30.29 7.15
N ASP A 272 9.74 -29.55 6.63
CA ASP A 272 11.04 -29.32 7.27
C ASP A 272 11.07 -28.06 8.16
N LEU A 273 9.95 -27.33 8.26
CA LEU A 273 9.88 -26.09 9.04
C LEU A 273 9.96 -26.38 10.55
N SER A 274 11.01 -25.87 11.19
CA SER A 274 11.31 -26.12 12.60
C SER A 274 10.60 -25.16 13.57
N ALA A 275 9.97 -24.10 13.06
CA ALA A 275 9.27 -23.08 13.82
C ALA A 275 8.09 -23.65 14.63
N GLN A 276 7.85 -23.06 15.81
CA GLN A 276 6.79 -23.50 16.71
C GLN A 276 5.43 -22.92 16.28
N PRO A 277 4.32 -23.64 16.49
CA PRO A 277 3.01 -23.10 16.18
C PRO A 277 2.60 -21.95 17.11
N LEU A 278 1.90 -20.97 16.56
CA LEU A 278 1.12 -20.03 17.36
C LEU A 278 -0.17 -20.68 17.83
N ARG A 279 -0.60 -20.31 19.03
CA ARG A 279 -1.91 -20.72 19.56
C ARG A 279 -3.00 -19.91 18.88
N ILE A 280 -4.12 -20.53 18.58
CA ILE A 280 -5.34 -19.83 18.16
C ILE A 280 -6.08 -19.40 19.43
N GLY A 281 -6.42 -18.12 19.51
CA GLY A 281 -7.12 -17.50 20.63
C GLY A 281 -8.63 -17.43 20.42
N GLU A 282 -9.22 -16.36 20.95
CA GLU A 282 -10.64 -16.04 20.85
C GLU A 282 -10.87 -14.83 19.92
N ASP A 283 -12.13 -14.59 19.59
CA ASP A 283 -12.55 -13.45 18.78
C ASP A 283 -12.43 -12.13 19.58
N LEU A 284 -12.17 -11.02 18.88
CA LEU A 284 -11.90 -9.71 19.48
C LEU A 284 -13.13 -8.81 19.46
N ALA A 285 -13.30 -8.01 20.50
CA ALA A 285 -14.35 -7.01 20.59
C ALA A 285 -13.89 -5.64 20.06
N ALA A 286 -14.87 -4.79 19.71
CA ALA A 286 -14.59 -3.39 19.39
C ALA A 286 -13.91 -2.68 20.58
N GLY A 287 -12.81 -1.99 20.31
CA GLY A 287 -11.96 -1.36 21.31
C GLY A 287 -10.76 -2.19 21.75
N ASP A 288 -10.69 -3.47 21.38
CA ASP A 288 -9.58 -4.33 21.78
C ASP A 288 -8.27 -3.93 21.07
N GLN A 289 -7.19 -4.07 21.82
CA GLN A 289 -5.84 -3.91 21.32
C GLN A 289 -5.38 -5.21 20.66
N ALA A 290 -4.87 -5.11 19.45
CA ALA A 290 -4.36 -6.23 18.67
C ALA A 290 -3.05 -5.85 17.96
N TYR A 291 -2.42 -6.82 17.30
CA TYR A 291 -1.12 -6.63 16.66
C TYR A 291 -1.06 -7.40 15.35
N ALA A 292 -0.77 -6.71 14.26
CA ALA A 292 -0.50 -7.34 12.97
C ALA A 292 1.00 -7.68 12.89
N ALA A 293 1.34 -8.96 12.70
CA ALA A 293 2.72 -9.40 12.55
C ALA A 293 2.99 -9.88 11.11
N GLY A 294 4.12 -9.48 10.53
CA GLY A 294 4.44 -9.86 9.14
C GLY A 294 5.67 -9.16 8.56
N TYR A 295 5.85 -9.34 7.25
CA TYR A 295 6.97 -8.88 6.43
C TYR A 295 6.48 -7.92 5.35
N PRO A 296 6.26 -6.64 5.66
CA PRO A 296 5.78 -5.69 4.66
C PRO A 296 6.87 -5.38 3.62
N GLY A 297 6.56 -5.61 2.33
CA GLY A 297 7.38 -5.26 1.17
C GLY A 297 8.76 -5.95 1.11
N ASP A 298 8.82 -7.24 1.44
CA ASP A 298 10.02 -8.09 1.61
C ASP A 298 10.98 -7.57 2.69
N GLY A 299 10.45 -6.72 3.56
CA GLY A 299 11.21 -6.05 4.60
C GLY A 299 11.53 -6.97 5.78
N PRO A 300 12.20 -6.42 6.81
CA PRO A 300 12.37 -7.14 8.07
C PRO A 300 11.01 -7.41 8.73
N PHE A 301 10.98 -8.40 9.62
CA PHE A 301 9.82 -8.69 10.45
C PHE A 301 9.36 -7.42 11.20
N THR A 302 8.04 -7.19 11.21
CA THR A 302 7.42 -6.09 11.93
C THR A 302 6.21 -6.56 12.74
N ILE A 303 5.99 -5.91 13.88
CA ILE A 303 4.75 -5.98 14.65
C ILE A 303 4.16 -4.58 14.67
N THR A 304 2.96 -4.44 14.11
CA THR A 304 2.30 -3.14 13.99
C THR A 304 1.04 -3.14 14.86
N PRO A 305 0.98 -2.28 15.90
CA PRO A 305 -0.20 -2.20 16.77
C PRO A 305 -1.47 -1.82 16.01
N GLN A 306 -2.59 -2.46 16.39
CA GLN A 306 -3.91 -2.30 15.81
C GLN A 306 -4.95 -2.08 16.91
N ARG A 307 -6.01 -1.33 16.60
CA ARG A 307 -7.18 -1.20 17.46
C ARG A 307 -8.40 -1.70 16.70
N VAL A 308 -9.13 -2.66 17.27
CA VAL A 308 -10.32 -3.23 16.62
C VAL A 308 -11.44 -2.20 16.61
N ARG A 309 -11.93 -1.81 15.44
CA ARG A 309 -13.11 -0.94 15.29
C ARG A 309 -14.41 -1.73 15.50
N GLY A 310 -14.39 -2.99 15.08
CA GLY A 310 -15.50 -3.94 15.22
C GLY A 310 -15.47 -5.01 14.13
N GLU A 311 -16.34 -5.99 14.28
CA GLU A 311 -16.62 -6.99 13.25
C GLU A 311 -17.62 -6.47 12.22
N LEU A 312 -17.42 -6.87 10.97
CA LEU A 312 -18.26 -6.50 9.85
C LEU A 312 -18.41 -7.71 8.91
N THR A 313 -19.58 -7.83 8.29
CA THR A 313 -19.76 -8.69 7.12
C THR A 313 -19.37 -7.89 5.89
N ALA A 314 -18.20 -8.18 5.33
CA ALA A 314 -17.74 -7.58 4.09
C ALA A 314 -18.37 -8.29 2.90
N ARG A 315 -19.01 -7.51 2.01
CA ARG A 315 -19.56 -7.99 0.75
C ARG A 315 -18.74 -7.41 -0.40
N GLY A 316 -17.94 -8.29 -1.01
CA GLY A 316 -17.01 -7.96 -2.08
C GLY A 316 -16.85 -9.14 -3.03
N THR A 317 -15.85 -9.10 -3.90
CA THR A 317 -15.60 -10.22 -4.80
C THR A 317 -14.66 -11.26 -4.19
N ASP A 318 -14.66 -12.47 -4.75
CA ASP A 318 -13.58 -13.44 -4.53
C ASP A 318 -12.23 -12.91 -5.09
N ILE A 319 -11.15 -13.67 -4.87
CA ILE A 319 -9.80 -13.30 -5.37
C ILE A 319 -9.69 -13.29 -6.91
N TYR A 320 -10.66 -13.89 -7.61
CA TYR A 320 -10.71 -13.96 -9.07
C TYR A 320 -11.67 -12.95 -9.69
N GLN A 321 -12.32 -12.11 -8.87
CA GLN A 321 -13.40 -11.21 -9.29
C GLN A 321 -14.51 -11.93 -10.07
N SER A 322 -14.73 -13.22 -9.78
CA SER A 322 -15.63 -14.11 -10.52
C SER A 322 -17.05 -14.16 -9.95
N GLY A 323 -17.20 -13.75 -8.68
CA GLY A 323 -18.48 -13.72 -7.98
C GLY A 323 -18.43 -12.89 -6.70
N ILE A 324 -19.60 -12.59 -6.16
CA ILE A 324 -19.78 -11.89 -4.88
C ILE A 324 -19.71 -12.91 -3.75
N VAL A 325 -18.92 -12.60 -2.73
CA VAL A 325 -18.79 -13.37 -1.50
C VAL A 325 -18.99 -12.48 -0.29
N GLU A 326 -19.41 -13.10 0.81
CA GLU A 326 -19.53 -12.46 2.10
C GLU A 326 -18.47 -13.05 3.04
N ARG A 327 -17.77 -12.18 3.77
CA ARG A 327 -16.70 -12.58 4.71
C ARG A 327 -16.87 -11.87 6.04
N GLN A 328 -16.70 -12.60 7.13
CA GLN A 328 -16.61 -12.05 8.48
C GLN A 328 -15.22 -11.50 8.73
N ILE A 329 -15.11 -10.18 8.88
CA ILE A 329 -13.83 -9.47 9.01
C ILE A 329 -13.82 -8.56 10.24
N TYR A 330 -12.63 -8.31 10.77
CA TYR A 330 -12.35 -7.17 11.63
C TYR A 330 -11.99 -5.95 10.78
N SER A 331 -12.59 -4.81 11.11
CA SER A 331 -12.04 -3.51 10.73
C SER A 331 -11.09 -3.02 11.81
N LEU A 332 -9.88 -2.61 11.41
CA LEU A 332 -8.78 -2.29 12.30
C LEU A 332 -8.34 -0.85 12.06
N ARG A 333 -8.06 -0.12 13.14
CA ARG A 333 -7.31 1.14 13.09
C ARG A 333 -5.82 0.86 13.32
N GLY A 334 -5.00 1.13 12.32
CA GLY A 334 -3.57 0.92 12.32
C GLY A 334 -3.04 0.73 10.90
N SER A 335 -1.71 0.72 10.75
CA SER A 335 -1.10 0.60 9.42
C SER A 335 -1.04 -0.87 9.00
N ILE A 336 -1.66 -1.19 7.86
CA ILE A 336 -1.48 -2.45 7.13
C ILE A 336 -0.87 -2.11 5.76
N ARG A 337 0.16 -2.84 5.38
CA ARG A 337 0.93 -2.60 4.15
C ARG A 337 1.01 -3.87 3.30
N PRO A 338 1.27 -3.75 1.98
CA PRO A 338 1.61 -4.89 1.14
C PRO A 338 2.70 -5.76 1.79
N GLY A 339 2.55 -7.08 1.72
CA GLY A 339 3.40 -8.06 2.41
C GLY A 339 2.89 -8.51 3.79
N ASN A 340 2.02 -7.74 4.46
CA ASN A 340 1.34 -8.21 5.68
C ASN A 340 0.27 -9.28 5.40
N SER A 341 -0.24 -9.37 4.16
CA SER A 341 -1.26 -10.35 3.77
C SER A 341 -0.86 -11.77 4.15
N GLY A 342 -1.72 -12.48 4.86
CA GLY A 342 -1.55 -13.82 5.37
C GLY A 342 -0.90 -13.88 6.75
N GLY A 343 -0.39 -12.75 7.25
CA GLY A 343 0.16 -12.63 8.60
C GLY A 343 -0.93 -12.72 9.68
N PRO A 344 -0.58 -13.15 10.90
CA PRO A 344 -1.56 -13.26 11.97
C PRO A 344 -1.90 -11.88 12.55
N LEU A 345 -3.18 -11.71 12.89
CA LEU A 345 -3.62 -10.72 13.86
C LEU A 345 -3.56 -11.36 15.25
N LEU A 346 -2.77 -10.79 16.15
CA LEU A 346 -2.50 -11.32 17.48
C LEU A 346 -3.22 -10.49 18.54
N ASP A 347 -3.73 -11.16 19.57
CA ASP A 347 -4.21 -10.51 20.78
C ASP A 347 -3.05 -10.05 21.70
N THR A 348 -3.38 -9.53 22.88
CA THR A 348 -2.36 -9.09 23.86
C THR A 348 -1.57 -10.22 24.51
N ALA A 349 -2.06 -11.46 24.44
CA ALA A 349 -1.37 -12.66 24.91
C ALA A 349 -0.44 -13.26 23.83
N GLY A 350 -0.53 -12.79 22.59
CA GLY A 350 0.20 -13.34 21.45
C GLY A 350 -0.49 -14.54 20.81
N ASP A 351 -1.75 -14.80 21.17
CA ASP A 351 -2.58 -15.82 20.53
C ASP A 351 -3.24 -15.21 19.26
N VAL A 352 -3.45 -16.04 18.23
CA VAL A 352 -3.98 -15.60 16.94
C VAL A 352 -5.49 -15.39 17.04
N ALA A 353 -5.94 -14.18 16.73
CA ALA A 353 -7.34 -13.78 16.66
C ALA A 353 -7.86 -13.60 15.23
N GLY A 354 -6.99 -13.63 14.21
CA GLY A 354 -7.40 -13.49 12.82
C GLY A 354 -6.24 -13.52 11.82
N VAL A 355 -6.55 -13.30 10.55
CA VAL A 355 -5.56 -13.29 9.45
C VAL A 355 -5.66 -11.98 8.68
N VAL A 356 -4.60 -11.17 8.67
CA VAL A 356 -4.54 -9.92 7.90
C VAL A 356 -4.67 -10.24 6.42
N PHE A 357 -5.57 -9.57 5.70
CA PHE A 357 -5.77 -9.86 4.27
C PHE A 357 -5.86 -8.63 3.36
N ALA A 358 -6.26 -7.48 3.89
CA ALA A 358 -6.44 -6.29 3.08
C ALA A 358 -6.20 -4.99 3.85
N ARG A 359 -6.10 -3.89 3.10
CA ARG A 359 -6.10 -2.51 3.61
C ARG A 359 -7.26 -1.74 2.99
N SER A 360 -7.66 -0.65 3.63
CA SER A 360 -8.60 0.29 3.06
C SER A 360 -8.00 1.03 1.86
N THR A 361 -8.85 1.27 0.85
CA THR A 361 -8.53 2.10 -0.33
C THR A 361 -8.81 3.58 -0.09
N SER A 362 -9.60 3.89 0.95
CA SER A 362 -10.10 5.23 1.25
C SER A 362 -9.51 5.83 2.52
N ASP A 363 -9.00 5.02 3.45
CA ASP A 363 -8.37 5.46 4.71
C ASP A 363 -7.03 4.74 4.96
N ALA A 364 -5.94 5.50 4.98
CA ALA A 364 -4.59 4.94 5.16
C ALA A 364 -4.36 4.29 6.54
N ASP A 365 -5.17 4.65 7.54
CA ASP A 365 -5.10 4.12 8.90
C ASP A 365 -6.08 2.96 9.12
N THR A 366 -6.66 2.39 8.06
CA THR A 366 -7.60 1.27 8.17
C THR A 366 -7.11 0.01 7.46
N GLY A 367 -7.12 -1.09 8.22
CA GLY A 367 -6.79 -2.44 7.78
C GLY A 367 -7.91 -3.43 8.01
N TYR A 368 -7.84 -4.58 7.36
CA TYR A 368 -8.82 -5.65 7.49
C TYR A 368 -8.17 -7.00 7.74
N ALA A 369 -8.75 -7.77 8.65
CA ALA A 369 -8.36 -9.13 8.97
C ALA A 369 -9.57 -10.05 8.93
N LEU A 370 -9.40 -11.26 8.41
CA LEU A 370 -10.38 -12.33 8.47
C LEU A 370 -10.50 -12.81 9.92
N THR A 371 -11.73 -13.02 10.39
CA THR A 371 -12.02 -13.56 11.72
C THR A 371 -11.66 -15.04 11.84
N LEU A 372 -11.68 -15.59 13.06
CA LEU A 372 -11.47 -17.02 13.25
C LEU A 372 -12.59 -17.88 12.64
N ASP A 373 -13.79 -17.31 12.47
CA ASP A 373 -14.91 -17.97 11.80
C ASP A 373 -14.67 -18.23 10.32
N GLU A 374 -13.85 -17.42 9.66
CA GLU A 374 -13.39 -17.70 8.29
C GLU A 374 -12.21 -18.69 8.29
N LEU A 375 -11.35 -18.64 9.30
CA LEU A 375 -10.17 -19.49 9.38
C LEU A 375 -10.50 -20.96 9.67
N ARG A 376 -11.36 -21.21 10.67
CA ARG A 376 -11.66 -22.56 11.18
C ARG A 376 -12.16 -23.52 10.09
N PRO A 377 -13.10 -23.16 9.18
CA PRO A 377 -13.53 -24.02 8.09
C PRO A 377 -12.39 -24.45 7.16
N VAL A 378 -11.44 -23.56 6.89
CA VAL A 378 -10.30 -23.84 5.99
C VAL A 378 -9.28 -24.74 6.67
N LEU A 379 -9.04 -24.57 7.97
CA LEU A 379 -8.20 -25.50 8.73
C LEU A 379 -8.81 -26.91 8.77
N ASN A 380 -10.14 -27.02 8.81
CA ASN A 380 -10.85 -28.31 8.79
C ASN A 380 -10.86 -28.98 7.41
N SER A 381 -10.59 -28.24 6.32
CA SER A 381 -10.55 -28.79 4.96
C SER A 381 -9.17 -29.28 4.53
N VAL A 382 -8.14 -29.13 5.37
CA VAL A 382 -6.75 -29.50 5.07
C VAL A 382 -6.65 -30.99 4.72
N GLY A 383 -6.25 -31.25 3.48
CA GLY A 383 -5.96 -32.58 2.98
C GLY A 383 -4.49 -32.98 3.14
N SER A 384 -4.18 -34.22 2.75
CA SER A 384 -2.80 -34.73 2.67
C SER A 384 -2.20 -34.66 1.27
N ALA A 385 -3.01 -34.32 0.26
CA ALA A 385 -2.57 -34.28 -1.14
C ALA A 385 -2.28 -32.83 -1.57
N PRO A 386 -1.24 -32.61 -2.41
CA PRO A 386 -1.03 -31.33 -3.07
C PRO A 386 -2.25 -30.92 -3.89
N ILE A 387 -2.63 -29.65 -3.82
CA ILE A 387 -3.69 -29.08 -4.65
C ILE A 387 -3.15 -27.93 -5.51
N SER A 388 -3.85 -27.66 -6.62
CA SER A 388 -3.53 -26.55 -7.51
C SER A 388 -3.90 -25.21 -6.87
N SER A 389 -3.08 -24.18 -7.09
CA SER A 389 -3.34 -22.79 -6.71
C SER A 389 -4.26 -22.05 -7.70
N GLY A 390 -4.80 -22.76 -8.70
CA GLY A 390 -5.76 -22.21 -9.66
C GLY A 390 -5.15 -21.22 -10.66
N ALA A 391 -5.97 -20.28 -11.11
CA ALA A 391 -5.56 -19.23 -12.03
C ALA A 391 -4.82 -18.10 -11.31
N CYS A 392 -4.30 -17.14 -12.08
CA CYS A 392 -3.83 -15.87 -11.54
C CYS A 392 -4.98 -15.15 -10.82
N SER A 393 -4.68 -14.55 -9.66
CA SER A 393 -5.57 -13.58 -9.01
C SER A 393 -5.94 -12.48 -10.00
N ALA A 394 -7.19 -12.01 -9.95
CA ALA A 394 -7.65 -10.87 -10.77
C ALA A 394 -7.24 -9.51 -10.16
N GLY A 395 -6.78 -9.54 -8.91
CA GLY A 395 -6.13 -8.44 -8.23
C GLY A 395 -4.65 -8.55 -8.44
#